data_AF-A0A3A3GEE7-F1
#
_entry.id   AF-A0A3A3GEE7-F1
#
_cell.length_a   1.000
_cell.length_b   1.000
_cell.length_c   1.000
_cell.angle_alpha   90.00
_cell.angle_beta   90.00
_cell.angle_gamma   90.00
#
_symmetry.space_group_name_H-M   'P 1'
#
loop_
_entity.id
_entity.type
_entity.pdbx_description
1 polymer ?
#
loop_
_entity_poly.entity_id
_entity_poly.type
_entity_poly.pdbx_seq_one_letter_code
_entity_poly.pdbx_strand_id
1 'polypeptide(L)'
;MRKMIMGTMAATLALGMFAGVLSAAPLKYDVTQRALEIVVDGKKVPFTDARPIMDSSSRTLVPLRVVSENLGAKVKWDGKNKQAEIKKGTVTIKMKVNDSTAYINGEPKTFDSQMVMMGERTMVPLRFVSEALGTEVEFDKGAYFVYVKTPAFNESAVKLDEYGREIRTTNLPKNYKDFPYILKDVANEMYEVPFYIDEWSKERFASPAELSKSPHIIRVNVDGWKKKIEEYYGLVLNADYTSIDYDWAKNVRSYKNMLGGVESITSYVDWVRKNKIKVEGSLVAEPSIVYDDGTDYRMRTKFKFRIVSFDKYQNILYDSSFHLEKNANGPLPVYKKNVWYEGYADIALSSNNNGARYTPNLMLDNPSLFLKNAFIKPNKN
;
A
#
# COMPACT_ATOMS: atom_id res chain seq x y z
N MET A 1 -33.07 -24.83 80.06
CA MET A 1 -33.60 -24.54 78.70
C MET A 1 -33.24 -23.11 78.30
N ARG A 2 -33.01 -22.89 77.00
CA ARG A 2 -32.68 -21.64 76.23
C ARG A 2 -31.16 -21.36 76.09
N LYS A 3 -30.52 -21.63 74.93
CA LYS A 3 -30.55 -20.99 73.58
C LYS A 3 -29.91 -19.58 73.59
N MET A 4 -28.72 -19.37 72.99
CA MET A 4 -28.43 -18.97 71.58
C MET A 4 -28.29 -17.40 71.51
N ILE A 5 -27.26 -16.76 70.94
CA ILE A 5 -27.10 -16.42 69.49
C ILE A 5 -25.81 -15.58 69.27
N MET A 6 -25.11 -15.84 68.15
CA MET A 6 -24.08 -15.03 67.47
C MET A 6 -24.62 -13.70 66.89
N GLY A 7 -23.80 -12.65 66.82
CA GLY A 7 -24.10 -11.45 66.02
C GLY A 7 -22.87 -10.92 65.27
N THR A 8 -22.90 -11.04 63.95
CA THR A 8 -21.93 -10.59 62.93
C THR A 8 -22.19 -9.16 62.41
N MET A 9 -21.11 -8.49 61.96
CA MET A 9 -20.98 -7.53 60.84
C MET A 9 -21.98 -6.37 60.65
N ALA A 10 -21.42 -5.15 60.48
CA ALA A 10 -21.71 -4.28 59.32
C ALA A 10 -20.65 -3.16 59.21
N ALA A 11 -19.66 -3.33 58.33
CA ALA A 11 -18.84 -2.23 57.82
C ALA A 11 -19.36 -1.90 56.42
N THR A 12 -19.98 -0.75 56.29
CA THR A 12 -20.67 -0.30 55.08
C THR A 12 -19.67 0.13 54.01
N LEU A 13 -19.88 -0.39 52.80
CA LEU A 13 -19.25 -0.02 51.54
C LEU A 13 -19.21 1.50 51.30
N ALA A 14 -18.06 1.99 50.82
CA ALA A 14 -18.00 3.11 49.89
C ALA A 14 -17.45 2.61 48.55
N LEU A 15 -18.36 2.04 47.75
CA LEU A 15 -18.18 1.79 46.32
C LEU A 15 -18.33 3.14 45.61
N GLY A 16 -17.32 3.59 44.88
CA GLY A 16 -17.45 4.84 44.14
C GLY A 16 -16.18 5.37 43.49
N MET A 17 -15.52 4.57 42.65
CA MET A 17 -14.74 5.15 41.55
C MET A 17 -15.21 4.52 40.25
N PHE A 18 -16.00 5.31 39.55
CA PHE A 18 -16.42 5.10 38.17
C PHE A 18 -15.16 4.87 37.32
N ALA A 19 -14.87 3.62 36.97
CA ALA A 19 -14.08 3.31 35.78
C ALA A 19 -14.96 3.67 34.57
N GLY A 20 -14.94 4.95 34.20
CA GLY A 20 -15.45 5.38 32.91
C GLY A 20 -14.61 4.70 31.85
N VAL A 21 -15.10 3.59 31.30
CA VAL A 21 -14.58 3.02 30.06
C VAL A 21 -14.87 4.06 29.00
N LEU A 22 -13.88 4.91 28.69
CA LEU A 22 -13.93 5.75 27.50
C LEU A 22 -13.99 4.77 26.31
N SER A 23 -15.19 4.57 25.78
CA SER A 23 -15.35 3.93 24.49
C SER A 23 -14.73 4.87 23.46
N ALA A 24 -13.53 4.55 23.00
CA ALA A 24 -12.90 5.29 21.91
C ALA A 24 -13.83 5.29 20.69
N ALA A 25 -14.04 6.47 20.10
CA ALA A 25 -14.81 6.59 18.87
C ALA A 25 -14.14 5.73 17.77
N PRO A 26 -14.93 5.14 16.85
CA PRO A 26 -14.37 4.34 15.77
C PRO A 26 -13.41 5.20 14.93
N LEU A 27 -12.17 4.73 14.77
CA LEU A 27 -11.16 5.35 13.91
C LEU A 27 -11.65 5.40 12.47
N LYS A 28 -11.38 6.53 11.79
CA LYS A 28 -11.60 6.70 10.35
C LYS A 28 -10.32 6.30 9.60
N TYR A 29 -10.50 5.70 8.41
CA TYR A 29 -9.41 5.20 7.58
C TYR A 29 -9.59 5.66 6.14
N ASP A 30 -8.50 6.09 5.51
CA ASP A 30 -8.51 6.52 4.12
C ASP A 30 -8.20 5.34 3.19
N VAL A 31 -9.17 4.91 2.38
CA VAL A 31 -8.98 3.82 1.40
C VAL A 31 -8.23 4.27 0.14
N THR A 32 -8.09 5.57 -0.07
CA THR A 32 -7.37 6.18 -1.20
C THR A 32 -5.89 6.43 -0.89
N GLN A 33 -5.45 6.08 0.32
CA GLN A 33 -4.06 6.25 0.73
C GLN A 33 -3.10 5.42 -0.13
N ARG A 34 -1.90 5.98 -0.32
CA ARG A 34 -0.78 5.29 -0.96
C ARG A 34 -0.55 3.92 -0.33
N ALA A 35 -0.07 2.97 -1.12
CA ALA A 35 0.28 1.66 -0.60
C ALA A 35 1.56 1.79 0.25
N LEU A 36 1.44 1.55 1.56
CA LEU A 36 2.61 1.51 2.45
C LEU A 36 3.33 0.17 2.32
N GLU A 37 4.64 0.22 2.10
CA GLU A 37 5.49 -0.97 2.01
C GLU A 37 6.23 -1.18 3.33
N ILE A 38 6.49 -2.45 3.68
CA ILE A 38 7.22 -2.81 4.91
C ILE A 38 8.38 -3.70 4.53
N VAL A 39 9.56 -3.38 5.04
CA VAL A 39 10.78 -4.17 4.87
C VAL A 39 11.26 -4.62 6.24
N VAL A 40 11.32 -5.93 6.45
CA VAL A 40 11.83 -6.56 7.68
C VAL A 40 13.18 -7.19 7.36
N ASP A 41 14.25 -6.71 8.00
CA ASP A 41 15.60 -7.27 7.84
C ASP A 41 16.00 -7.46 6.36
N GLY A 42 15.76 -6.43 5.54
CA GLY A 42 16.05 -6.46 4.10
C GLY A 42 14.99 -7.12 3.21
N LYS A 43 13.96 -7.74 3.80
CA LYS A 43 12.93 -8.48 3.05
C LYS A 43 11.61 -7.73 3.04
N LYS A 44 11.13 -7.39 1.84
CA LYS A 44 9.81 -6.78 1.70
C LYS A 44 8.71 -7.77 2.08
N VAL A 45 7.77 -7.32 2.90
CA VAL A 45 6.65 -8.11 3.38
C VAL A 45 5.51 -8.07 2.34
N PRO A 46 5.05 -9.23 1.82
CA PRO A 46 3.95 -9.28 0.88
C PRO A 46 2.59 -9.12 1.58
N PHE A 47 1.66 -8.41 0.94
CA PHE A 47 0.28 -8.23 1.39
C PHE A 47 -0.71 -8.82 0.38
N THR A 48 -1.21 -10.02 0.65
CA THR A 48 -2.19 -10.70 -0.22
C THR A 48 -3.61 -10.20 0.05
N ASP A 49 -4.03 -10.23 1.33
CA ASP A 49 -5.44 -10.12 1.70
C ASP A 49 -5.84 -8.73 2.21
N ALA A 50 -4.98 -8.12 3.01
CA ALA A 50 -5.19 -6.79 3.56
C ALA A 50 -3.87 -6.02 3.55
N ARG A 51 -3.94 -4.74 3.18
CA ARG A 51 -2.80 -3.84 3.16
C ARG A 51 -2.69 -3.08 4.48
N PRO A 52 -1.50 -2.54 4.80
CA PRO A 52 -1.40 -1.56 5.85
C PRO A 52 -2.29 -0.37 5.54
N ILE A 53 -2.82 0.24 6.60
CA ILE A 53 -3.66 1.41 6.54
C ILE A 53 -3.25 2.38 7.65
N MET A 54 -3.26 3.66 7.35
CA MET A 54 -3.02 4.72 8.33
C MET A 54 -4.35 5.14 8.96
N ASP A 55 -4.36 5.27 10.28
CA ASP A 55 -5.47 5.87 11.00
C ASP A 55 -5.42 7.40 10.98
N SER A 56 -6.49 8.05 11.46
CA SER A 56 -6.57 9.51 11.56
C SER A 56 -5.49 10.16 12.42
N SER A 57 -4.82 9.38 13.27
CA SER A 57 -3.72 9.81 14.14
C SER A 57 -2.35 9.56 13.51
N SER A 58 -2.31 9.24 12.21
CA SER A 58 -1.08 8.92 11.47
C SER A 58 -0.33 7.70 12.03
N ARG A 59 -1.05 6.72 12.57
CA ARG A 59 -0.49 5.43 12.98
C ARG A 59 -0.74 4.39 11.89
N THR A 60 0.34 3.71 11.51
CA THR A 60 0.28 2.59 10.59
C THR A 60 -0.29 1.37 11.29
N LEU A 61 -1.46 0.94 10.84
CA LEU A 61 -2.07 -0.32 11.21
C LEU A 61 -1.77 -1.38 10.15
N VAL A 62 -1.39 -2.57 10.59
CA VAL A 62 -1.00 -3.69 9.72
C VAL A 62 -1.79 -4.94 10.09
N PRO A 63 -2.01 -5.87 9.15
CA PRO A 63 -2.61 -7.15 9.50
C PRO A 63 -1.74 -7.86 10.55
N LEU A 64 -2.35 -8.21 11.69
CA LEU A 64 -1.65 -8.70 12.87
C LEU A 64 -0.70 -9.88 12.56
N ARG A 65 -1.18 -10.86 11.81
CA ARG A 65 -0.40 -12.05 11.46
C ARG A 65 0.79 -11.70 10.57
N VAL A 66 0.58 -10.80 9.60
CA VAL A 66 1.61 -10.40 8.64
C VAL A 66 2.81 -9.80 9.38
N VAL A 67 2.62 -8.85 10.29
CA VAL A 67 3.74 -8.30 11.07
C VAL A 67 4.33 -9.33 12.04
N SER A 68 3.47 -10.03 12.79
CA SER A 68 3.93 -10.88 13.89
C SER A 68 4.70 -12.10 13.40
N GLU A 69 4.19 -12.78 12.37
CA GLU A 69 4.79 -14.01 11.84
C GLU A 69 6.07 -13.73 11.06
N ASN A 70 6.17 -12.60 10.34
CA ASN A 70 7.43 -12.16 9.73
C ASN A 70 8.51 -11.85 10.77
N LEU A 71 8.13 -11.51 12.00
CA LEU A 71 9.04 -11.33 13.13
C LEU A 71 9.30 -12.63 13.91
N GLY A 72 8.82 -13.78 13.43
CA GLY A 72 8.98 -15.10 14.05
C GLY A 72 8.08 -15.32 15.28
N ALA A 73 7.06 -14.48 15.48
CA ALA A 73 6.09 -14.65 16.56
C ALA A 73 4.91 -15.55 16.12
N LYS A 74 4.30 -16.24 17.09
CA LYS A 74 3.06 -17.00 16.89
C LYS A 74 1.87 -16.17 17.33
N VAL A 75 0.79 -16.19 16.56
CA VAL A 75 -0.46 -15.49 16.87
C VAL A 75 -1.56 -16.48 17.19
N LYS A 76 -2.26 -16.27 18.31
CA LYS A 76 -3.47 -17.00 18.70
C LYS A 76 -4.63 -16.01 18.82
N TRP A 77 -5.77 -16.35 18.22
CA TRP A 77 -6.97 -15.52 18.25
C TRP A 77 -8.04 -16.16 19.13
N ASP A 78 -8.57 -15.40 20.08
CA ASP A 78 -9.75 -15.74 20.88
C ASP A 78 -10.95 -14.92 20.38
N GLY A 79 -11.77 -15.55 19.55
CA GLY A 79 -12.95 -14.92 18.97
C GLY A 79 -14.04 -14.59 20.00
N LYS A 80 -14.09 -15.31 21.13
CA LYS A 80 -15.09 -15.07 22.20
C LYS A 80 -14.77 -13.77 22.93
N ASN A 81 -13.50 -13.56 23.26
CA ASN A 81 -13.04 -12.38 23.99
C ASN A 81 -12.60 -11.23 23.06
N LYS A 82 -12.61 -11.46 21.74
CA LYS A 82 -12.05 -10.55 20.72
C LYS A 82 -10.62 -10.12 21.05
N GLN A 83 -9.80 -11.09 21.44
CA GLN A 83 -8.46 -10.89 21.96
C GLN A 83 -7.43 -11.66 21.13
N ALA A 84 -6.33 -11.01 20.79
CA ALA A 84 -5.16 -11.64 20.22
C ALA A 84 -4.08 -11.88 21.30
N GLU A 85 -3.41 -13.03 21.20
CA GLU A 85 -2.20 -13.34 21.94
C GLU A 85 -1.04 -13.54 20.94
N ILE A 86 0.03 -12.77 21.10
CA ILE A 86 1.23 -12.81 20.27
C ILE A 86 2.38 -13.32 21.14
N LYS A 87 3.10 -14.34 20.68
CA LYS A 87 4.19 -14.98 21.46
C LYS A 87 5.48 -15.11 20.66
N LYS A 88 6.59 -14.61 21.20
CA LYS A 88 7.94 -14.80 20.65
C LYS A 88 8.94 -15.00 21.79
N GLY A 89 9.56 -16.17 21.86
CA GLY A 89 10.45 -16.51 22.98
C GLY A 89 9.73 -16.36 24.32
N THR A 90 10.25 -15.51 25.20
CA THR A 90 9.68 -15.19 26.52
C THR A 90 8.65 -14.05 26.50
N VAL A 91 8.49 -13.34 25.38
CA VAL A 91 7.57 -12.22 25.26
C VAL A 91 6.18 -12.72 24.88
N THR A 92 5.17 -12.32 25.67
CA THR A 92 3.75 -12.53 25.40
C THR A 92 3.02 -11.18 25.39
N ILE A 93 2.38 -10.84 24.28
CA ILE A 93 1.56 -9.63 24.13
C ILE A 93 0.10 -10.06 24.03
N LYS A 94 -0.79 -9.48 24.84
CA LYS A 94 -2.24 -9.65 24.73
C LYS A 94 -2.89 -8.32 24.38
N MET A 95 -3.68 -8.31 23.32
CA MET A 95 -4.38 -7.11 22.82
C MET A 95 -5.84 -7.44 22.58
N LYS A 96 -6.74 -6.50 22.89
CA LYS A 96 -8.18 -6.64 22.67
C LYS A 96 -8.66 -5.65 21.61
N VAL A 97 -9.64 -6.04 20.81
CA VAL A 97 -10.24 -5.16 19.81
C VAL A 97 -10.89 -3.94 20.47
N ASN A 98 -10.67 -2.76 19.87
CA ASN A 98 -11.10 -1.44 20.33
C ASN A 98 -10.57 -1.06 21.71
N ASP A 99 -9.43 -1.65 22.11
CA ASP A 99 -8.70 -1.30 23.32
C ASP A 99 -7.38 -0.62 22.93
N SER A 100 -7.01 0.41 23.67
CA SER A 100 -5.74 1.15 23.57
C SER A 100 -4.74 0.70 24.65
N THR A 101 -5.08 -0.35 25.41
CA THR A 101 -4.21 -1.01 26.38
C THR A 101 -3.92 -2.44 25.94
N ALA A 102 -2.65 -2.81 25.99
CA ALA A 102 -2.17 -4.17 25.79
C ALA A 102 -1.47 -4.66 27.06
N TYR A 103 -1.31 -5.96 27.20
CA TYR A 103 -0.55 -6.56 28.29
C TYR A 103 0.69 -7.24 27.75
N ILE A 104 1.87 -6.76 28.12
CA ILE A 104 3.16 -7.36 27.77
C ILE A 104 3.67 -8.11 28.98
N ASN A 105 3.77 -9.44 28.89
CA ASN A 105 4.13 -10.32 30.00
C ASN A 105 3.29 -10.12 31.27
N GLY A 106 2.02 -9.71 31.10
CA GLY A 106 1.09 -9.43 32.20
C GLY A 106 1.07 -7.96 32.63
N GLU A 107 2.05 -7.15 32.23
CA GLU A 107 2.11 -5.73 32.57
C GLU A 107 1.33 -4.87 31.58
N PRO A 108 0.45 -3.97 32.05
CA PRO A 108 -0.34 -3.11 31.17
C PRO A 108 0.55 -2.06 30.49
N LYS A 109 0.32 -1.84 29.19
CA LYS A 109 0.98 -0.85 28.35
C LYS A 109 -0.03 -0.18 27.45
N THR A 110 -0.15 1.14 27.58
CA THR A 110 -1.00 1.97 26.72
C THR A 110 -0.28 2.33 25.43
N PHE A 111 -1.04 2.49 24.35
CA PHE A 111 -0.54 2.96 23.06
C PHE A 111 -1.55 3.91 22.42
N ASP A 112 -1.09 4.76 21.52
CA ASP A 112 -1.83 5.90 20.97
C ASP A 112 -2.60 5.55 19.67
N SER A 113 -3.23 4.38 19.69
CA SER A 113 -4.15 3.88 18.66
C SER A 113 -4.98 2.76 19.28
N GLN A 114 -5.56 1.89 18.46
CA GLN A 114 -6.31 0.72 18.92
C GLN A 114 -6.10 -0.45 17.95
N MET A 115 -6.22 -1.66 18.49
CA MET A 115 -6.39 -2.84 17.65
C MET A 115 -7.81 -2.85 17.10
N VAL A 116 -7.98 -3.00 15.79
CA VAL A 116 -9.30 -2.95 15.14
C VAL A 116 -9.58 -4.17 14.29
N MET A 117 -10.86 -4.37 13.98
CA MET A 117 -11.31 -5.33 12.98
C MET A 117 -11.73 -4.56 11.73
N MET A 118 -11.10 -4.85 10.59
CA MET A 118 -11.48 -4.36 9.27
C MET A 118 -11.87 -5.54 8.40
N GLY A 119 -13.18 -5.69 8.16
CA GLY A 119 -13.73 -6.93 7.61
C GLY A 119 -13.39 -8.12 8.51
N GLU A 120 -12.75 -9.14 7.94
CA GLU A 120 -12.29 -10.34 8.66
C GLU A 120 -10.83 -10.27 9.11
N ARG A 121 -10.21 -9.09 9.08
CA ARG A 121 -8.79 -8.92 9.41
C ARG A 121 -8.64 -8.06 10.65
N THR A 122 -7.79 -8.53 11.55
CA THR A 122 -7.35 -7.77 12.72
C THR A 122 -6.17 -6.90 12.33
N MET A 123 -6.31 -5.61 12.53
CA MET A 123 -5.26 -4.61 12.27
C MET A 123 -4.71 -4.11 13.60
N VAL A 124 -3.38 -4.01 13.70
CA VAL A 124 -2.67 -3.57 14.90
C VAL A 124 -1.64 -2.50 14.58
N PRO A 125 -1.32 -1.60 15.52
CA PRO A 125 -0.26 -0.61 15.32
C PRO A 125 1.08 -1.30 15.14
N LEU A 126 1.66 -1.14 13.95
CA LEU A 126 2.91 -1.80 13.55
C LEU A 126 4.02 -1.53 14.55
N ARG A 127 4.26 -0.25 14.86
CA ARG A 127 5.33 0.18 15.76
C ARG A 127 5.21 -0.45 17.14
N PHE A 128 4.02 -0.40 17.74
CA PHE A 128 3.77 -0.95 19.08
C PHE A 128 4.09 -2.44 19.14
N VAL A 129 3.56 -3.23 18.21
CA VAL A 129 3.77 -4.69 18.19
C VAL A 129 5.24 -5.02 17.91
N SER A 130 5.87 -4.34 16.96
CA SER A 130 7.27 -4.54 16.60
C SER A 130 8.22 -4.19 17.77
N GLU A 131 8.08 -3.00 18.36
CA GLU A 131 8.91 -2.57 19.50
C GLU A 131 8.69 -3.45 20.74
N ALA A 132 7.46 -3.89 21.00
CA ALA A 132 7.17 -4.86 22.06
C ALA A 132 7.86 -6.22 21.84
N LEU A 133 8.14 -6.59 20.58
CA LEU A 133 8.92 -7.78 20.21
C LEU A 133 10.44 -7.52 20.13
N GLY A 134 10.88 -6.33 20.55
CA GLY A 134 12.30 -5.96 20.65
C GLY A 134 12.94 -5.52 19.35
N THR A 135 12.16 -5.04 18.37
CA THR A 135 12.69 -4.58 17.07
C THR A 135 12.68 -3.06 16.96
N GLU A 136 13.58 -2.50 16.15
CA GLU A 136 13.57 -1.09 15.77
C GLU A 136 12.59 -0.85 14.60
N VAL A 137 11.90 0.30 14.61
CA VAL A 137 10.96 0.70 13.55
C VAL A 137 11.21 2.12 13.09
N GLU A 138 11.54 2.26 11.81
CA GLU A 138 11.74 3.55 11.14
C GLU A 138 10.69 3.72 10.03
N PHE A 139 10.12 4.93 9.91
CA PHE A 139 9.23 5.27 8.80
C PHE A 139 9.91 6.27 7.89
N ASP A 140 10.14 5.88 6.65
CA ASP A 140 10.60 6.75 5.58
C ASP A 140 9.42 7.32 4.81
N LYS A 141 9.18 8.62 5.02
CA LYS A 141 8.07 9.35 4.39
C LYS A 141 8.28 9.57 2.88
N GLY A 142 9.52 9.65 2.40
CA GLY A 142 9.84 9.88 0.99
C GLY A 142 9.46 8.65 0.17
N ALA A 143 10.12 7.53 0.47
CA ALA A 143 9.84 6.24 -0.16
C ALA A 143 8.45 5.70 0.20
N TYR A 144 7.89 6.12 1.35
CA TYR A 144 6.67 5.60 1.95
C TYR A 144 6.81 4.14 2.41
N PHE A 145 7.92 3.87 3.08
CA PHE A 145 8.36 2.55 3.57
C PHE A 145 8.43 2.56 5.10
N VAL A 146 8.12 1.42 5.72
CA VAL A 146 8.49 1.15 7.11
C VAL A 146 9.59 0.09 7.14
N TYR A 147 10.71 0.46 7.75
CA TYR A 147 11.81 -0.45 8.03
C TYR A 147 11.66 -1.02 9.43
N VAL A 148 11.70 -2.34 9.54
CA VAL A 148 11.71 -3.05 10.81
C VAL A 148 13.02 -3.84 10.88
N LYS A 149 13.82 -3.58 11.91
CA LYS A 149 15.12 -4.24 12.10
C LYS A 149 15.10 -5.05 13.38
N THR A 150 15.39 -6.34 13.27
CA THR A 150 15.57 -7.20 14.44
C THR A 150 16.99 -7.06 14.99
N PRO A 151 17.21 -7.27 16.30
CA PRO A 151 18.55 -7.18 16.89
C PRO A 151 19.58 -8.16 16.29
N ALA A 152 19.11 -9.23 15.65
CA ALA A 152 19.97 -10.24 15.03
C ALA A 152 20.35 -9.91 13.58
N PHE A 153 19.79 -8.84 13.01
CA PHE A 153 20.04 -8.49 11.62
C PHE A 153 21.44 -7.92 11.42
N ASN A 154 22.24 -8.60 10.60
CA ASN A 154 23.57 -8.14 10.20
C ASN A 154 23.50 -7.56 8.78
N GLU A 155 23.32 -6.24 8.69
CA GLU A 155 23.25 -5.51 7.41
C GLU A 155 24.48 -5.74 6.53
N SER A 156 25.68 -5.82 7.12
CA SER A 156 26.92 -6.02 6.37
C SER A 156 27.02 -7.41 5.70
N ALA A 157 26.19 -8.37 6.13
CA ALA A 157 26.14 -9.71 5.55
C ALA A 157 25.26 -9.79 4.29
N VAL A 158 24.51 -8.74 3.96
CA VAL A 158 23.58 -8.71 2.82
C VAL A 158 23.88 -7.52 1.93
N LYS A 159 23.63 -7.66 0.63
CA LYS A 159 23.65 -6.52 -0.30
C LYS A 159 22.24 -5.93 -0.35
N LEU A 160 22.12 -4.65 -0.03
CA LEU A 160 20.85 -3.93 -0.03
C LEU A 160 20.84 -2.86 -1.13
N ASP A 161 19.66 -2.56 -1.68
CA ASP A 161 19.45 -1.37 -2.49
C ASP A 161 19.34 -0.10 -1.61
N GLU A 162 19.14 1.06 -2.23
CA GLU A 162 19.00 2.34 -1.52
C GLU A 162 17.75 2.39 -0.61
N TYR A 163 16.77 1.51 -0.85
CA TYR A 163 15.56 1.34 -0.05
C TYR A 163 15.69 0.19 0.96
N GLY A 164 16.92 -0.25 1.24
CA GLY A 164 17.19 -1.27 2.25
C GLY A 164 16.65 -2.66 1.91
N ARG A 165 16.44 -2.99 0.63
CA ARG A 165 15.91 -4.28 0.16
C ARG A 165 17.01 -5.20 -0.36
N GLU A 166 16.93 -6.49 -0.04
CA GLU A 166 17.93 -7.48 -0.45
C GLU A 166 18.04 -7.62 -1.98
N ILE A 167 19.28 -7.49 -2.48
CA ILE A 167 19.68 -7.77 -3.86
C ILE A 167 20.06 -9.25 -3.98
N ARG A 168 19.59 -9.90 -5.04
CA ARG A 168 19.95 -11.29 -5.39
C ARG A 168 20.86 -11.35 -6.62
N THR A 169 21.73 -12.35 -6.63
CA THR A 169 22.65 -12.65 -7.73
C THR A 169 22.35 -13.97 -8.43
N THR A 170 21.34 -14.70 -7.96
CA THR A 170 20.88 -15.98 -8.52
C THR A 170 19.41 -15.91 -8.92
N ASN A 171 18.96 -16.90 -9.71
CA ASN A 171 17.59 -16.94 -10.26
C ASN A 171 17.24 -15.69 -11.10
N LEU A 172 18.22 -15.10 -11.78
CA LEU A 172 18.06 -13.80 -12.43
C LEU A 172 17.04 -13.86 -13.60
N PRO A 173 16.30 -12.77 -13.87
CA PRO A 173 15.46 -12.68 -15.07
C PRO A 173 16.32 -12.71 -16.33
N LYS A 174 15.74 -13.11 -17.46
CA LYS A 174 16.48 -13.25 -18.73
C LYS A 174 17.19 -11.97 -19.16
N ASN A 175 16.56 -10.82 -18.91
CA ASN A 175 17.04 -9.49 -19.25
C ASN A 175 17.70 -8.76 -18.07
N TYR A 176 18.28 -9.48 -17.10
CA TYR A 176 18.86 -8.87 -15.89
C TYR A 176 19.90 -7.77 -16.14
N LYS A 177 20.57 -7.78 -17.31
CA LYS A 177 21.57 -6.78 -17.70
C LYS A 177 20.98 -5.39 -17.95
N ASP A 178 19.67 -5.30 -18.18
CA ASP A 178 18.96 -4.04 -18.39
C ASP A 178 18.65 -3.34 -17.06
N PHE A 179 18.97 -3.95 -15.92
CA PHE A 179 18.71 -3.42 -14.59
C PHE A 179 20.01 -3.23 -13.79
N PRO A 180 20.12 -2.20 -12.94
CA PRO A 180 21.32 -1.96 -12.14
C PRO A 180 21.58 -3.09 -11.13
N TYR A 181 20.49 -3.71 -10.63
CA TYR A 181 20.49 -4.84 -9.72
C TYR A 181 19.14 -5.55 -9.78
N ILE A 182 19.08 -6.77 -9.25
CA ILE A 182 17.85 -7.58 -9.18
C ILE A 182 17.48 -7.78 -7.72
N LEU A 183 16.28 -7.38 -7.36
CA LEU A 183 15.77 -7.48 -6.00
C LEU A 183 15.21 -8.88 -5.72
N LYS A 184 15.33 -9.30 -4.48
CA LYS A 184 14.87 -10.61 -4.02
C LYS A 184 13.34 -10.67 -3.87
N ASP A 185 12.71 -9.55 -3.54
CA ASP A 185 11.26 -9.44 -3.37
C ASP A 185 10.51 -9.15 -4.69
N VAL A 186 11.22 -8.81 -5.76
CA VAL A 186 10.64 -8.57 -7.09
C VAL A 186 10.78 -9.83 -7.96
N ALA A 187 9.64 -10.34 -8.42
CA ALA A 187 9.57 -11.53 -9.26
C ALA A 187 10.19 -11.29 -10.65
N ASN A 188 10.80 -12.33 -11.25
CA ASN A 188 11.35 -12.26 -12.63
C ASN A 188 10.29 -11.76 -13.62
N GLU A 189 9.03 -12.15 -13.45
CA GLU A 189 7.92 -11.72 -14.31
C GLU A 189 7.82 -10.20 -14.47
N MET A 190 8.08 -9.42 -13.41
CA MET A 190 8.04 -7.95 -13.48
C MET A 190 9.20 -7.35 -14.28
N TYR A 191 10.39 -7.95 -14.16
CA TYR A 191 11.57 -7.57 -14.92
C TYR A 191 11.43 -7.94 -16.40
N GLU A 192 10.83 -9.09 -16.69
CA GLU A 192 10.68 -9.64 -18.04
C GLU A 192 9.53 -9.02 -18.83
N VAL A 193 8.73 -8.13 -18.24
CA VAL A 193 7.76 -7.30 -18.98
C VAL A 193 8.54 -6.43 -19.98
N PRO A 194 8.23 -6.48 -21.30
CA PRO A 194 8.88 -5.65 -22.29
C PRO A 194 8.74 -4.16 -21.95
N PHE A 195 9.80 -3.38 -22.16
CA PHE A 195 9.69 -1.93 -22.03
C PHE A 195 8.75 -1.37 -23.11
N TYR A 196 7.92 -0.41 -22.72
CA TYR A 196 7.31 0.48 -23.69
C TYR A 196 8.40 1.39 -24.24
N ILE A 197 8.61 1.41 -25.56
CA ILE A 197 9.52 2.32 -26.25
C ILE A 197 8.68 3.18 -27.19
N ASP A 198 8.89 4.48 -27.15
CA ASP A 198 8.32 5.41 -28.12
C ASP A 198 9.06 5.25 -29.47
N GLU A 199 8.33 4.75 -30.47
CA GLU A 199 8.90 4.47 -31.79
C GLU A 199 9.44 5.71 -32.50
N TRP A 200 8.90 6.89 -32.20
CA TRP A 200 9.33 8.15 -32.81
C TRP A 200 10.66 8.64 -32.31
N SER A 201 11.09 8.18 -31.14
CA SER A 201 12.37 8.61 -30.55
C SER A 201 13.11 7.50 -29.82
N LYS A 202 13.04 6.28 -30.37
CA LYS A 202 13.63 5.08 -29.81
C LYS A 202 15.15 5.15 -29.64
N GLU A 203 15.83 6.02 -30.39
CA GLU A 203 17.26 6.30 -30.26
C GLU A 203 17.63 6.98 -28.94
N ARG A 204 16.65 7.59 -28.26
CA ARG A 204 16.80 8.19 -26.93
C ARG A 204 16.45 7.23 -25.78
N PHE A 205 16.03 6.00 -26.09
CA PHE A 205 15.72 5.00 -25.08
C PHE A 205 16.93 4.76 -24.17
N ALA A 206 16.67 4.66 -22.87
CA ALA A 206 17.67 4.24 -21.89
C ALA A 206 17.03 3.25 -20.93
N SER A 207 17.58 2.04 -20.86
CA SER A 207 17.19 1.00 -19.89
C SER A 207 17.42 1.47 -18.45
N PRO A 208 16.82 0.81 -17.43
CA PRO A 208 17.10 1.14 -16.03
C PRO A 208 18.59 1.14 -15.67
N ALA A 209 19.38 0.19 -16.19
CA ALA A 209 20.83 0.13 -15.96
C ALA A 209 21.61 1.29 -16.59
N GLU A 210 21.12 1.84 -17.69
CA GLU A 210 21.73 3.01 -18.36
C GLU A 210 21.29 4.30 -17.67
N LEU A 211 19.98 4.45 -17.45
CA LEU A 211 19.38 5.64 -16.86
C LEU A 211 19.88 5.87 -15.44
N SER A 212 20.07 4.82 -14.62
CA SER A 212 20.56 4.94 -13.24
C SER A 212 21.95 5.55 -13.10
N LYS A 213 22.72 5.66 -14.20
CA LYS A 213 24.04 6.31 -14.21
C LYS A 213 23.93 7.84 -14.31
N SER A 214 22.76 8.37 -14.65
CA SER A 214 22.52 9.81 -14.72
C SER A 214 22.52 10.43 -13.31
N PRO A 215 23.20 11.57 -13.10
CA PRO A 215 23.21 12.26 -11.81
C PRO A 215 21.83 12.83 -11.41
N HIS A 216 20.85 12.77 -12.29
CA HIS A 216 19.48 13.25 -12.04
C HIS A 216 18.53 12.15 -11.53
N ILE A 217 18.97 10.89 -11.56
CA ILE A 217 18.21 9.76 -11.02
C ILE A 217 18.65 9.56 -9.58
N ILE A 218 18.17 10.46 -8.74
CA ILE A 218 18.44 10.49 -7.30
C ILE A 218 17.17 10.21 -6.53
N ARG A 219 17.32 9.63 -5.33
CA ARG A 219 16.22 9.19 -4.46
C ARG A 219 15.11 10.21 -4.30
N VAL A 220 15.43 11.48 -4.01
CA VAL A 220 14.42 12.54 -3.83
C VAL A 220 13.51 12.71 -5.05
N ASN A 221 14.05 12.55 -6.26
CA ASN A 221 13.28 12.64 -7.50
C ASN A 221 12.39 11.41 -7.66
N VAL A 222 12.99 10.23 -7.54
CA VAL A 222 12.30 8.94 -7.70
C VAL A 222 11.17 8.78 -6.67
N ASP A 223 11.39 9.18 -5.42
CA ASP A 223 10.37 9.20 -4.37
C ASP A 223 9.20 10.14 -4.71
N GLY A 224 9.50 11.33 -5.23
CA GLY A 224 8.48 12.29 -5.68
C GLY A 224 7.62 11.73 -6.82
N TRP A 225 8.25 11.04 -7.77
CA TRP A 225 7.61 10.38 -8.89
C TRP A 225 6.72 9.22 -8.45
N LYS A 226 7.27 8.31 -7.64
CA LYS A 226 6.55 7.19 -7.02
C LYS A 226 5.31 7.69 -6.27
N LYS A 227 5.48 8.72 -5.43
CA LYS A 227 4.38 9.32 -4.67
C LYS A 227 3.23 9.76 -5.57
N LYS A 228 3.52 10.51 -6.64
CA LYS A 228 2.47 11.00 -7.55
C LYS A 228 1.73 9.88 -8.26
N ILE A 229 2.46 8.87 -8.72
CA ILE A 229 1.87 7.69 -9.36
C ILE A 229 0.89 7.00 -8.39
N GLU A 230 1.33 6.77 -7.16
CA GLU A 230 0.53 6.05 -6.16
C GLU A 230 -0.69 6.85 -5.69
N GLU A 231 -0.56 8.16 -5.50
CA GLU A 231 -1.71 9.01 -5.13
C GLU A 231 -2.74 9.08 -6.26
N TYR A 232 -2.30 9.23 -7.51
CA TYR A 232 -3.18 9.21 -8.68
C TYR A 232 -3.96 7.90 -8.76
N TYR A 233 -3.28 6.75 -8.68
CA TYR A 233 -3.94 5.45 -8.78
C TYR A 233 -4.68 5.06 -7.50
N GLY A 234 -4.37 5.67 -6.36
CA GLY A 234 -5.20 5.60 -5.15
C GLY A 234 -6.61 6.13 -5.38
N LEU A 235 -6.75 7.21 -6.15
CA LEU A 235 -8.03 7.78 -6.56
C LEU A 235 -8.72 6.96 -7.66
N VAL A 236 -7.97 6.58 -8.70
CA VAL A 236 -8.54 5.90 -9.89
C VAL A 236 -9.00 4.48 -9.58
N LEU A 237 -8.20 3.71 -8.84
CA LEU A 237 -8.50 2.30 -8.54
C LEU A 237 -9.45 2.12 -7.36
N ASN A 238 -9.96 3.21 -6.76
CA ASN A 238 -10.90 3.16 -5.64
C ASN A 238 -12.12 4.07 -5.87
N ALA A 239 -12.55 4.24 -7.12
CA ALA A 239 -13.78 4.94 -7.44
C ALA A 239 -14.99 4.23 -6.81
N ASP A 240 -15.81 4.96 -6.05
CA ASP A 240 -17.01 4.44 -5.37
C ASP A 240 -18.19 5.39 -5.60
N TYR A 241 -19.23 4.90 -6.27
CA TYR A 241 -20.43 5.68 -6.60
C TYR A 241 -21.14 6.30 -5.39
N THR A 242 -20.92 5.77 -4.18
CA THR A 242 -21.55 6.29 -2.95
C THR A 242 -20.84 7.50 -2.36
N SER A 243 -19.58 7.72 -2.72
CA SER A 243 -18.73 8.77 -2.11
C SER A 243 -18.02 9.65 -3.13
N ILE A 244 -17.92 9.25 -4.40
CA ILE A 244 -17.23 10.04 -5.44
C ILE A 244 -17.92 11.39 -5.66
N ASP A 245 -17.12 12.43 -5.83
CA ASP A 245 -17.57 13.80 -6.06
C ASP A 245 -16.72 14.56 -7.08
N TYR A 246 -17.01 15.84 -7.27
CA TYR A 246 -16.28 16.67 -8.23
C TYR A 246 -14.91 17.13 -7.72
N ASP A 247 -14.64 17.01 -6.43
CA ASP A 247 -13.29 17.25 -5.89
C ASP A 247 -12.36 16.09 -6.24
N TRP A 248 -12.88 14.85 -6.34
CA TRP A 248 -12.15 13.74 -6.97
C TRP A 248 -11.63 14.12 -8.37
N ALA A 249 -12.45 14.77 -9.20
CA ALA A 249 -12.05 15.17 -10.56
C ALA A 249 -10.93 16.22 -10.56
N LYS A 250 -11.00 17.21 -9.64
CA LYS A 250 -9.94 18.21 -9.45
C LYS A 250 -8.64 17.55 -8.97
N ASN A 251 -8.74 16.60 -8.04
CA ASN A 251 -7.59 15.88 -7.50
C ASN A 251 -6.92 15.04 -8.59
N VAL A 252 -7.68 14.26 -9.36
CA VAL A 252 -7.14 13.50 -10.51
C VAL A 252 -6.47 14.42 -11.52
N ARG A 253 -7.09 15.56 -11.86
CA ARG A 253 -6.52 16.56 -12.78
C ARG A 253 -5.20 17.13 -12.27
N SER A 254 -5.08 17.33 -10.96
CA SER A 254 -3.93 17.97 -10.31
C SER A 254 -2.64 17.18 -10.50
N TYR A 255 -2.71 15.88 -10.83
CA TYR A 255 -1.57 15.01 -11.04
C TYR A 255 -1.14 14.86 -12.52
N LYS A 256 -1.98 15.26 -13.49
CA LYS A 256 -1.73 15.02 -14.93
C LYS A 256 -0.96 16.17 -15.59
N ASN A 257 -0.01 15.82 -16.48
CA ASN A 257 0.64 16.74 -17.41
C ASN A 257 -0.23 16.96 -18.66
N MET A 258 -1.35 17.66 -18.51
CA MET A 258 -2.26 17.89 -19.65
C MET A 258 -2.61 19.37 -19.78
N LEU A 259 -2.78 19.79 -21.03
CA LEU A 259 -3.51 21.01 -21.41
C LEU A 259 -5.01 20.67 -21.44
N GLY A 260 -5.87 21.58 -20.99
CA GLY A 260 -7.33 21.39 -20.98
C GLY A 260 -7.98 21.33 -19.59
N GLY A 261 -9.31 21.39 -19.58
CA GLY A 261 -10.16 21.50 -18.38
C GLY A 261 -10.41 20.16 -17.66
N VAL A 262 -11.37 20.18 -16.74
CA VAL A 262 -11.79 19.01 -15.95
C VAL A 262 -13.02 18.30 -16.54
N GLU A 263 -13.59 18.76 -17.66
CA GLU A 263 -14.94 18.32 -18.09
C GLU A 263 -15.04 16.82 -18.35
N SER A 264 -14.03 16.20 -18.99
CA SER A 264 -14.02 14.75 -19.23
C SER A 264 -13.91 13.94 -17.94
N ILE A 265 -13.21 14.48 -16.94
CA ILE A 265 -13.00 13.86 -15.63
C ILE A 265 -14.27 13.99 -14.79
N THR A 266 -14.91 15.16 -14.83
CA THR A 266 -16.23 15.42 -14.23
C THR A 266 -17.28 14.49 -14.84
N SER A 267 -17.26 14.27 -16.16
CA SER A 267 -18.17 13.34 -16.83
C SER A 267 -18.01 11.90 -16.34
N TYR A 268 -16.80 11.48 -15.97
CA TYR A 268 -16.57 10.19 -15.33
C TYR A 268 -17.22 10.10 -13.94
N VAL A 269 -17.19 11.17 -13.13
CA VAL A 269 -17.88 11.20 -11.83
C VAL A 269 -19.38 10.95 -11.98
N ASP A 270 -20.02 11.65 -12.93
CA ASP A 270 -21.44 11.45 -13.22
C ASP A 270 -21.72 10.03 -13.73
N TRP A 271 -20.83 9.49 -14.57
CA TRP A 271 -20.92 8.13 -15.08
C TRP A 271 -20.83 7.07 -13.97
N VAL A 272 -19.88 7.23 -13.04
CA VAL A 272 -19.70 6.33 -11.90
C VAL A 272 -20.94 6.32 -11.01
N ARG A 273 -21.50 7.49 -10.69
CA ARG A 273 -22.75 7.63 -9.92
C ARG A 273 -23.93 6.99 -10.62
N LYS A 274 -24.14 7.33 -11.90
CA LYS A 274 -25.26 6.84 -12.71
C LYS A 274 -25.27 5.32 -12.85
N ASN A 275 -24.09 4.72 -13.03
CA ASN A 275 -23.95 3.29 -13.31
C ASN A 275 -23.50 2.48 -12.08
N LYS A 276 -23.57 3.06 -10.87
CA LYS A 276 -23.21 2.41 -9.60
C LYS A 276 -21.87 1.69 -9.65
N ILE A 277 -20.88 2.34 -10.27
CA ILE A 277 -19.54 1.76 -10.42
C ILE A 277 -18.84 1.82 -9.06
N LYS A 278 -18.32 0.67 -8.63
CA LYS A 278 -17.43 0.58 -7.49
C LYS A 278 -16.23 -0.28 -7.86
N VAL A 279 -15.05 0.27 -7.68
CA VAL A 279 -13.76 -0.37 -7.91
C VAL A 279 -13.00 -0.37 -6.59
N GLU A 280 -12.27 -1.44 -6.33
CA GLU A 280 -11.33 -1.50 -5.23
C GLU A 280 -9.99 -1.97 -5.76
N GLY A 281 -8.91 -1.30 -5.38
CA GLY A 281 -7.62 -1.59 -5.96
C GLY A 281 -6.46 -0.82 -5.38
N SER A 282 -5.30 -1.10 -5.96
CA SER A 282 -4.01 -0.64 -5.48
C SER A 282 -2.98 -0.67 -6.57
N LEU A 283 -2.06 0.27 -6.52
CA LEU A 283 -0.85 0.24 -7.30
C LEU A 283 0.33 0.57 -6.39
N VAL A 284 1.43 -0.16 -6.60
CA VAL A 284 2.73 0.08 -6.01
C VAL A 284 3.68 0.42 -7.14
N ALA A 285 4.29 1.59 -7.10
CA ALA A 285 5.31 1.95 -8.08
C ALA A 285 6.68 1.45 -7.61
N GLU A 286 7.43 0.81 -8.50
CA GLU A 286 8.72 0.17 -8.19
C GLU A 286 9.87 1.15 -8.49
N PRO A 287 10.44 1.79 -7.45
CA PRO A 287 11.45 2.83 -7.67
C PRO A 287 12.76 2.29 -8.25
N SER A 288 13.02 0.98 -8.19
CA SER A 288 14.21 0.38 -8.82
C SER A 288 14.04 0.12 -10.33
N ILE A 289 12.84 0.35 -10.90
CA ILE A 289 12.56 0.13 -12.33
C ILE A 289 12.03 1.43 -12.93
N VAL A 290 12.95 2.35 -13.16
CA VAL A 290 12.73 3.61 -13.90
C VAL A 290 13.57 3.60 -15.16
N TYR A 291 13.01 4.00 -16.29
CA TYR A 291 13.70 4.02 -17.58
C TYR A 291 13.20 5.19 -18.44
N ASP A 292 13.96 5.54 -19.48
CA ASP A 292 13.57 6.57 -20.47
C ASP A 292 13.03 5.85 -21.71
N ASP A 293 11.76 6.06 -22.05
CA ASP A 293 11.15 5.41 -23.22
C ASP A 293 11.54 6.05 -24.55
N GLY A 294 12.32 7.13 -24.49
CA GLY A 294 12.70 8.01 -25.59
C GLY A 294 12.08 9.39 -25.47
N THR A 295 10.87 9.50 -24.92
CA THR A 295 10.11 10.75 -24.74
C THR A 295 9.94 11.06 -23.25
N ASP A 296 9.44 10.11 -22.48
CA ASP A 296 9.07 10.24 -21.08
C ASP A 296 9.88 9.30 -20.20
N TYR A 297 10.01 9.68 -18.92
CA TYR A 297 10.41 8.69 -17.92
C TYR A 297 9.23 7.78 -17.62
N ARG A 298 9.50 6.50 -17.50
CA ARG A 298 8.52 5.50 -17.10
C ARG A 298 8.98 4.79 -15.85
N MET A 299 8.07 4.65 -14.90
CA MET A 299 8.26 3.82 -13.73
C MET A 299 7.37 2.60 -13.84
N ARG A 300 7.96 1.42 -13.68
CA ARG A 300 7.18 0.18 -13.66
C ARG A 300 6.40 0.08 -12.36
N THR A 301 5.19 -0.42 -12.47
CA THR A 301 4.27 -0.54 -11.35
C THR A 301 3.70 -1.95 -11.28
N LYS A 302 3.39 -2.41 -10.07
CA LYS A 302 2.52 -3.57 -9.86
C LYS A 302 1.18 -3.07 -9.37
N PHE A 303 0.11 -3.51 -10.01
CA PHE A 303 -1.23 -3.13 -9.60
C PHE A 303 -2.14 -4.34 -9.43
N LYS A 304 -3.20 -4.15 -8.66
CA LYS A 304 -4.34 -5.06 -8.58
C LYS A 304 -5.63 -4.28 -8.42
N PHE A 305 -6.70 -4.79 -9.01
CA PHE A 305 -8.03 -4.21 -8.85
C PHE A 305 -9.10 -5.28 -8.96
N ARG A 306 -10.27 -5.00 -8.39
CA ARG A 306 -11.51 -5.73 -8.67
C ARG A 306 -12.62 -4.73 -8.89
N ILE A 307 -13.59 -5.12 -9.70
CA ILE A 307 -14.80 -4.34 -9.90
C ILE A 307 -15.87 -4.94 -8.99
N VAL A 308 -16.34 -4.18 -8.01
CA VAL A 308 -17.33 -4.63 -7.02
C VAL A 308 -18.74 -4.55 -7.60
N SER A 309 -19.06 -3.42 -8.22
CA SER A 309 -20.38 -3.20 -8.83
C SER A 309 -20.30 -2.35 -10.10
N PHE A 310 -21.29 -2.55 -10.96
CA PHE A 310 -21.64 -1.72 -12.12
C PHE A 310 -23.02 -2.13 -12.62
N ASP A 311 -23.80 -1.17 -13.13
CA ASP A 311 -25.06 -1.42 -13.84
C ASP A 311 -24.80 -1.62 -15.34
N LYS A 312 -23.82 -0.90 -15.91
CA LYS A 312 -23.36 -1.05 -17.30
C LYS A 312 -21.85 -1.29 -17.38
N TYR A 313 -21.43 -2.33 -18.11
CA TYR A 313 -20.01 -2.61 -18.37
C TYR A 313 -19.48 -1.68 -19.46
N GLN A 314 -19.16 -0.43 -19.12
CA GLN A 314 -18.52 0.53 -20.01
C GLN A 314 -17.81 1.59 -19.18
N ASN A 315 -16.60 2.01 -19.60
CA ASN A 315 -15.81 3.07 -18.95
C ASN A 315 -15.64 2.84 -17.42
N ILE A 316 -15.32 1.61 -17.02
CA ILE A 316 -15.29 1.23 -15.61
C ILE A 316 -14.14 1.91 -14.85
N LEU A 317 -12.99 2.06 -15.51
CA LEU A 317 -11.81 2.71 -14.95
C LEU A 317 -11.52 3.97 -15.74
N TYR A 318 -11.26 5.07 -15.05
CA TYR A 318 -10.70 6.26 -15.66
C TYR A 318 -9.20 6.03 -15.91
N ASP A 319 -8.77 6.04 -17.17
CA ASP A 319 -7.39 5.78 -17.56
C ASP A 319 -6.82 7.01 -18.31
N SER A 320 -5.86 6.81 -19.23
CA SER A 320 -5.28 7.84 -20.11
C SER A 320 -6.35 8.74 -20.73
N SER A 321 -7.49 8.14 -21.10
CA SER A 321 -8.72 8.82 -21.50
C SER A 321 -9.96 8.16 -20.85
N PHE A 322 -10.98 8.98 -20.57
CA PHE A 322 -12.34 8.49 -20.36
C PHE A 322 -12.85 7.97 -21.72
N HIS A 323 -13.34 6.72 -21.78
CA HIS A 323 -13.67 5.97 -23.01
C HIS A 323 -12.59 5.10 -23.65
N LEU A 324 -11.58 4.69 -22.88
CA LEU A 324 -10.61 3.71 -23.36
C LEU A 324 -11.25 2.31 -23.51
N GLU A 325 -11.60 1.94 -24.74
CA GLU A 325 -12.17 0.63 -25.07
C GLU A 325 -11.15 -0.31 -25.78
N LYS A 326 -10.02 0.24 -26.24
CA LYS A 326 -8.95 -0.50 -26.93
C LYS A 326 -7.57 0.13 -26.68
N ASN A 327 -6.52 -0.67 -26.84
CA ASN A 327 -5.13 -0.21 -26.89
C ASN A 327 -4.47 -0.66 -28.21
N ALA A 328 -3.14 -0.52 -28.33
CA ALA A 328 -2.41 -0.93 -29.54
C ALA A 328 -2.44 -2.45 -29.81
N ASN A 329 -2.80 -3.27 -28.82
CA ASN A 329 -2.99 -4.72 -28.97
C ASN A 329 -4.43 -5.10 -29.35
N GLY A 330 -5.34 -4.14 -29.48
CA GLY A 330 -6.74 -4.35 -29.80
C GLY A 330 -7.70 -4.02 -28.64
N PRO A 331 -8.94 -4.55 -28.67
CA PRO A 331 -9.94 -4.30 -27.63
C PRO A 331 -9.46 -4.75 -26.25
N LEU A 332 -9.78 -3.97 -25.22
CA LEU A 332 -9.50 -4.36 -23.84
C LEU A 332 -10.43 -5.51 -23.41
N PRO A 333 -9.93 -6.44 -22.56
CA PRO A 333 -10.74 -7.56 -22.12
C PRO A 333 -11.91 -7.12 -21.21
N VAL A 334 -12.93 -7.98 -21.14
CA VAL A 334 -14.05 -7.80 -20.21
C VAL A 334 -13.69 -8.36 -18.83
N TYR A 335 -13.65 -7.50 -17.81
CA TYR A 335 -13.38 -7.84 -16.43
C TYR A 335 -14.67 -8.21 -15.69
N LYS A 336 -14.63 -9.30 -14.91
CA LYS A 336 -15.78 -9.81 -14.17
C LYS A 336 -15.91 -9.13 -12.81
N LYS A 337 -17.14 -9.01 -12.31
CA LYS A 337 -17.40 -8.55 -10.94
C LYS A 337 -16.73 -9.47 -9.91
N ASN A 338 -16.21 -8.89 -8.85
CA ASN A 338 -15.61 -9.57 -7.70
C ASN A 338 -14.44 -10.52 -8.00
N VAL A 339 -13.82 -10.39 -9.18
CA VAL A 339 -12.57 -11.08 -9.51
C VAL A 339 -11.42 -10.09 -9.33
N TRP A 340 -10.42 -10.48 -8.56
CA TRP A 340 -9.16 -9.73 -8.48
C TRP A 340 -8.38 -9.95 -9.77
N TYR A 341 -7.95 -8.86 -10.38
CA TYR A 341 -6.99 -8.83 -11.47
C TYR A 341 -5.71 -8.20 -10.94
N GLU A 342 -4.56 -8.71 -11.35
CA GLU A 342 -3.26 -8.12 -11.06
C GLU A 342 -2.40 -8.03 -12.32
N GLY A 343 -1.46 -7.11 -12.30
CA GLY A 343 -0.67 -6.82 -13.48
C GLY A 343 0.51 -5.90 -13.24
N TYR A 344 1.22 -5.64 -14.34
CA TYR A 344 2.32 -4.68 -14.41
C TYR A 344 2.04 -3.67 -15.52
N ALA A 345 2.31 -2.40 -15.24
CA ALA A 345 2.18 -1.30 -16.19
C ALA A 345 3.29 -0.28 -15.99
N ASP A 346 3.69 0.38 -17.08
CA ASP A 346 4.74 1.41 -17.09
C ASP A 346 4.10 2.79 -17.19
N ILE A 347 4.17 3.54 -16.10
CA ILE A 347 3.47 4.81 -15.96
C ILE A 347 4.40 5.94 -16.38
N ALA A 348 3.98 6.71 -17.39
CA ALA A 348 4.74 7.83 -17.92
C ALA A 348 4.68 9.07 -17.03
N LEU A 349 5.82 9.73 -16.96
CA LEU A 349 6.11 10.91 -16.18
C LEU A 349 6.87 11.90 -17.05
N SER A 350 6.32 13.11 -17.17
CA SER A 350 6.88 14.15 -18.02
C SER A 350 6.69 15.54 -17.40
N SER A 351 7.30 16.53 -18.05
CA SER A 351 7.21 17.94 -17.64
C SER A 351 7.01 18.80 -18.88
N ASN A 352 6.09 19.75 -18.79
CA ASN A 352 5.88 20.77 -19.82
C ASN A 352 6.89 21.93 -19.77
N ASN A 353 7.75 21.98 -18.74
CA ASN A 353 8.79 22.99 -18.59
C ASN A 353 10.19 22.38 -18.84
N ASN A 354 10.98 23.03 -19.68
CA ASN A 354 12.33 22.60 -20.05
C ASN A 354 13.24 22.69 -18.80
N GLY A 355 14.02 21.64 -18.51
CA GLY A 355 14.85 21.56 -17.30
C GLY A 355 14.13 21.04 -16.04
N ALA A 356 12.80 21.05 -15.99
CA ALA A 356 12.05 20.43 -14.89
C ALA A 356 11.98 18.89 -14.98
N ARG A 357 12.57 18.29 -16.02
CA ARG A 357 12.71 16.83 -16.21
C ARG A 357 13.47 16.15 -15.06
N TYR A 358 14.36 16.88 -14.39
CA TYR A 358 15.26 16.37 -13.36
C TYR A 358 14.85 16.77 -11.95
N THR A 359 13.55 16.89 -11.71
CA THR A 359 12.99 17.37 -10.44
C THR A 359 12.04 16.31 -9.87
N PRO A 360 11.72 16.35 -8.56
CA PRO A 360 10.69 15.47 -8.00
C PRO A 360 9.28 15.82 -8.51
N ASN A 361 9.17 16.86 -9.35
CA ASN A 361 7.92 17.46 -9.75
C ASN A 361 7.41 17.00 -11.12
N LEU A 362 7.98 15.95 -11.73
CA LEU A 362 7.37 15.34 -12.92
C LEU A 362 5.90 14.99 -12.69
N MET A 363 5.09 15.14 -13.72
CA MET A 363 3.64 14.96 -13.70
C MET A 363 3.27 13.74 -14.55
N LEU A 364 2.13 13.12 -14.30
CA LEU A 364 1.73 11.94 -15.08
C LEU A 364 1.35 12.34 -16.51
N ASP A 365 2.06 11.81 -17.50
CA ASP A 365 1.74 12.02 -18.91
C ASP A 365 0.90 10.86 -19.44
N ASN A 366 -0.32 11.15 -19.88
CA ASN A 366 -1.28 10.16 -20.40
C ASN A 366 -1.20 8.79 -19.69
N PRO A 367 -1.29 8.75 -18.34
CA PRO A 367 -1.00 7.55 -17.58
C PRO A 367 -1.99 6.45 -17.93
N SER A 368 -1.49 5.23 -18.16
CA SER A 368 -2.33 4.10 -18.55
C SER A 368 -1.89 2.78 -17.93
N LEU A 369 -2.84 2.01 -17.41
CA LEU A 369 -2.63 0.62 -17.00
C LEU A 369 -2.72 -0.37 -18.17
N PHE A 370 -3.07 0.12 -19.36
CA PHE A 370 -3.45 -0.68 -20.50
C PHE A 370 -2.62 -0.38 -21.75
N LEU A 371 -1.37 0.08 -21.58
CA LEU A 371 -0.44 0.21 -22.70
C LEU A 371 -0.15 -1.14 -23.37
N LYS A 372 0.46 -1.09 -24.56
CA LYS A 372 0.77 -2.28 -25.38
C LYS A 372 1.60 -3.34 -24.65
N ASN A 373 2.44 -2.92 -23.71
CA ASN A 373 3.31 -3.80 -22.94
C ASN A 373 2.73 -4.16 -21.57
N ALA A 374 1.55 -3.64 -21.21
CA ALA A 374 0.92 -3.96 -19.94
C ALA A 374 0.52 -5.43 -19.89
N PHE A 375 0.76 -6.05 -18.74
CA PHE A 375 0.43 -7.43 -18.48
C PHE A 375 -0.64 -7.50 -17.40
N ILE A 376 -1.76 -8.19 -17.66
CA ILE A 376 -2.87 -8.30 -16.70
C ILE A 376 -3.39 -9.74 -16.72
N LYS A 377 -3.51 -10.34 -15.53
CA LYS A 377 -4.06 -11.68 -15.33
C LYS A 377 -5.11 -11.68 -14.21
N PRO A 378 -6.09 -12.59 -14.24
CA PRO A 378 -6.88 -12.87 -13.06
C PRO A 378 -5.96 -13.41 -11.96
N ASN A 379 -6.11 -12.90 -10.75
CA ASN A 379 -5.43 -13.42 -9.58
C ASN A 379 -5.99 -14.81 -9.28
N LYS A 380 -5.12 -15.83 -9.27
CA LYS A 380 -5.51 -17.18 -8.86
C LYS A 380 -5.40 -17.21 -7.34
N ASN A 381 -6.56 -17.22 -6.66
CA ASN A 381 -6.63 -17.41 -5.20
C ASN A 381 -5.86 -18.65 -4.76
#